data_AF-A0A367LBX9-F1
#
_entry.id   AF-A0A367LBX9-F1
#
_cell.length_a   1.000
_cell.length_b   1.000
_cell.length_c   1.000
_cell.angle_alpha   90.00
_cell.angle_beta   90.00
_cell.angle_gamma   90.00
#
_symmetry.space_group_name_H-M   'P 1'
#
loop_
_entity.id
_entity.type
_entity.pdbx_description
1 polymer ?
#
loop_
_entity_poly.entity_id
_entity_poly.type
_entity_poly.pdbx_seq_one_letter_code
_entity_poly.pdbx_strand_id
1 'polypeptide(L)'
;MVKCRGLSTSRPVQFPVMPPESPAYIRLPATPQLNEPRLPRVRGHLPIPREIFPAVEGDRKIKPQYIRDVSPMPAHRCEARNESQRWKLGLADRRRRNLEHGLRALWARRTESDRLRKLQVSSTMEQHKRAAAAPEREDDRLTRTTILEQLMDTKVHPDPDRLSRVARSREELLARESAKRECRLYALTELYINASNFIITEKELDDEVEYLFREDYFQVQGHHENRLGMMENVWGLFGKPPSIANMLREDAGRSAKMADQHASEYERSVHRHKRITEDLTGGKML
;
A
#
# COMPACT_ATOMS: atom_id res chain seq x y z
N MET A 1 80.11 -55.98 48.90
CA MET A 1 78.93 -56.82 48.57
C MET A 1 77.68 -55.95 48.75
N VAL A 2 77.25 -55.26 47.68
CA VAL A 2 76.17 -54.26 47.75
C VAL A 2 74.87 -54.91 47.27
N LYS A 3 73.88 -55.01 48.17
CA LYS A 3 72.53 -55.46 47.86
C LYS A 3 71.77 -54.34 47.13
N CYS A 4 71.60 -54.48 45.82
CA CYS A 4 70.68 -53.65 45.04
C CYS A 4 69.23 -54.03 45.38
N ARG A 5 68.50 -53.10 46.01
CA ARG A 5 67.03 -53.19 46.13
C ARG A 5 66.41 -52.78 44.80
N GLY A 6 65.79 -53.72 44.10
CA GLY A 6 64.97 -53.43 42.93
C GLY A 6 63.64 -52.78 43.36
N LEU A 7 63.41 -51.54 42.94
CA LEU A 7 62.10 -50.92 42.95
C LEU A 7 61.54 -51.01 41.53
N SER A 8 60.77 -52.07 41.25
CA SER A 8 59.97 -52.18 40.03
C SER A 8 58.50 -52.10 40.38
N THR A 9 57.94 -50.90 40.31
CA THR A 9 56.48 -50.68 40.21
C THR A 9 56.23 -49.46 39.32
N SER A 10 56.53 -49.55 38.03
CA SER A 10 55.91 -48.67 37.04
C SER A 10 54.61 -49.32 36.58
N ARG A 11 53.48 -48.62 36.79
CA ARG A 11 52.18 -48.99 36.22
C ARG A 11 52.32 -49.06 34.69
N PRO A 12 51.90 -50.13 34.01
CA PRO A 12 51.89 -50.15 32.55
C PRO A 12 50.90 -49.08 32.05
N VAL A 13 51.40 -48.20 31.19
CA VAL A 13 50.62 -47.23 30.42
C VAL A 13 49.57 -48.01 29.61
N GLN A 14 48.29 -47.68 29.75
CA GLN A 14 47.14 -48.38 29.17
C GLN A 14 46.94 -48.15 27.66
N PHE A 15 47.94 -47.63 26.95
CA PHE A 15 47.88 -47.47 25.50
C PHE A 15 48.98 -48.32 24.86
N PRO A 16 48.66 -49.18 23.88
CA PRO A 16 49.70 -49.88 23.14
C PRO A 16 50.63 -48.83 22.52
N VAL A 17 51.94 -49.04 22.68
CA VAL A 17 52.96 -48.22 22.02
C VAL A 17 52.67 -48.31 20.52
N MET A 18 52.38 -47.16 19.91
CA MET A 18 52.05 -47.10 18.49
C MET A 18 53.25 -47.61 17.70
N PRO A 19 53.09 -48.61 16.81
CA PRO A 19 54.22 -49.16 16.08
C PRO A 19 54.77 -48.10 15.11
N PRO A 20 56.07 -48.16 14.79
CA PRO A 20 56.70 -47.24 13.83
C PRO A 20 56.11 -47.32 12.42
N GLU A 21 55.43 -48.42 12.09
CA GLU A 21 54.71 -48.62 10.83
C GLU A 21 53.41 -47.80 10.73
N SER A 22 52.87 -47.32 11.85
CA SER A 22 51.66 -46.52 11.83
C SER A 22 51.96 -45.12 11.27
N PRO A 23 51.16 -44.58 10.33
CA PRO A 23 51.33 -43.20 9.85
C PRO A 23 51.13 -42.16 10.95
N ALA A 24 50.52 -42.55 12.08
CA ALA A 24 50.34 -41.69 13.23
C ALA A 24 51.53 -41.74 14.22
N TYR A 25 52.59 -42.53 13.94
CA TYR A 25 53.78 -42.67 14.79
C TYR A 25 54.48 -41.33 15.03
N ILE A 26 54.57 -40.51 13.98
CA ILE A 26 54.96 -39.10 14.06
C ILE A 26 53.77 -38.26 13.62
N ARG A 27 53.21 -37.46 14.53
CA ARG A 27 52.05 -36.62 14.24
C ARG A 27 52.49 -35.27 13.68
N LEU A 28 52.50 -35.14 12.36
CA LEU A 28 52.70 -33.86 11.68
C LEU A 28 51.34 -33.15 11.55
N PRO A 29 51.18 -31.91 12.03
CA PRO A 29 49.95 -31.16 11.84
C PRO A 29 49.79 -30.81 10.35
N ALA A 30 48.57 -30.98 9.83
CA ALA A 30 48.25 -30.56 8.47
C ALA A 30 48.21 -29.02 8.39
N THR A 31 48.67 -28.48 7.26
CA THR A 31 48.45 -27.07 6.94
C THR A 31 46.95 -26.80 6.69
N PRO A 32 46.44 -25.61 7.05
CA PRO A 32 45.05 -25.27 6.77
C PRO A 32 44.80 -25.24 5.25
N GLN A 33 43.62 -25.69 4.81
CA GLN A 33 43.15 -25.64 3.42
C GLN A 33 44.00 -26.41 2.38
N LEU A 34 44.69 -27.48 2.77
CA LEU A 34 45.51 -28.28 1.84
C LEU A 34 44.69 -29.07 0.82
N ASN A 35 43.61 -29.71 1.27
CA ASN A 35 42.76 -30.59 0.46
C ASN A 35 41.29 -30.21 0.65
N GLU A 36 40.49 -30.33 -0.41
CA GLU A 36 39.04 -30.11 -0.39
C GLU A 36 38.27 -31.43 -0.60
N PRO A 37 38.30 -32.37 0.37
CA PRO A 37 37.59 -33.64 0.21
C PRO A 37 36.08 -33.40 0.19
N ARG A 38 35.42 -33.78 -0.91
CA ARG A 38 33.96 -33.75 -1.04
C ARG A 38 33.37 -35.04 -0.46
N LEU A 39 32.91 -34.96 0.79
CA LEU A 39 32.24 -36.09 1.44
C LEU A 39 30.96 -36.46 0.66
N PRO A 40 30.67 -37.76 0.46
CA PRO A 40 29.45 -38.18 -0.21
C PRO A 40 28.22 -37.79 0.63
N ARG A 41 27.10 -37.52 -0.05
CA ARG A 41 25.84 -37.17 0.62
C ARG A 41 25.30 -38.36 1.42
N VAL A 42 25.25 -38.23 2.74
CA VAL A 42 24.58 -39.18 3.64
C VAL A 42 23.06 -39.11 3.43
N ARG A 43 22.40 -40.26 3.25
CA ARG A 43 20.94 -40.37 3.06
C ARG A 43 20.25 -40.68 4.41
N GLY A 44 18.97 -40.30 4.53
CA GLY A 44 18.17 -40.51 5.74
C GLY A 44 18.31 -39.39 6.78
N HIS A 45 17.55 -39.50 7.88
CA HIS A 45 17.63 -38.59 9.02
C HIS A 45 17.45 -39.36 10.34
N LEU A 46 18.05 -38.86 11.41
CA LEU A 46 17.81 -39.36 12.77
C LEU A 46 16.65 -38.59 13.41
N PRO A 47 15.86 -39.21 14.30
CA PRO A 47 14.79 -38.51 15.01
C PRO A 47 15.38 -37.42 15.91
N ILE A 48 14.82 -36.22 15.81
CA ILE A 48 15.27 -35.07 16.60
C ILE A 48 14.83 -35.27 18.07
N PRO A 49 15.76 -35.26 19.05
CA PRO A 49 15.39 -35.36 20.45
C PRO A 49 14.48 -34.20 20.89
N ARG A 50 13.47 -34.52 21.71
CA ARG A 50 12.54 -33.53 22.25
C ARG A 50 13.24 -32.54 23.19
N GLU A 51 12.79 -31.28 23.16
CA GLU A 51 13.22 -30.27 24.12
C GLU A 51 12.61 -30.51 25.52
N ILE A 52 13.47 -30.66 26.52
CA ILE A 52 13.09 -30.93 27.91
C ILE A 52 12.93 -29.64 28.73
N PHE A 53 13.67 -28.59 28.35
CA PHE A 53 13.69 -27.30 29.01
C PHE A 53 13.25 -26.24 27.99
N PRO A 54 11.98 -25.86 27.90
CA PRO A 54 11.59 -24.74 27.05
C PRO A 54 12.10 -23.42 27.61
N ALA A 55 12.26 -22.41 26.76
CA ALA A 55 12.78 -21.09 27.18
C ALA A 55 11.91 -20.43 28.26
N VAL A 56 10.58 -20.59 28.19
CA VAL A 56 9.61 -20.02 29.14
C VAL A 56 9.76 -20.59 30.54
N GLU A 57 10.08 -21.88 30.66
CA GLU A 57 10.18 -22.57 31.95
C GLU A 57 11.56 -22.41 32.60
N GLY A 58 12.59 -22.11 31.80
CA GLY A 58 13.93 -21.83 32.28
C GLY A 58 14.52 -22.96 33.12
N ASP A 59 15.00 -22.61 34.32
CA ASP A 59 15.72 -23.49 35.25
C ASP A 59 14.82 -24.21 36.27
N ARG A 60 13.48 -24.07 36.17
CA ARG A 60 12.52 -24.58 37.15
C ARG A 60 12.76 -26.05 37.53
N LYS A 61 13.04 -26.89 36.53
CA LYS A 61 13.22 -28.35 36.68
C LYS A 61 14.53 -28.75 37.39
N ILE A 62 15.51 -27.85 37.47
CA ILE A 62 16.78 -28.10 38.17
C ILE A 62 16.69 -27.70 39.65
N LYS A 63 15.71 -26.86 40.02
CA LYS A 63 15.56 -26.39 41.40
C LYS A 63 15.35 -27.56 42.34
N PRO A 64 15.96 -27.54 43.54
CA PRO A 64 15.86 -28.64 44.50
C PRO A 64 14.41 -28.87 44.96
N GLN A 65 13.58 -27.82 44.98
CA GLN A 65 12.15 -27.91 45.30
C GLN A 65 11.43 -28.82 44.29
N TYR A 66 11.56 -28.55 42.99
CA TYR A 66 10.97 -29.38 41.94
C TYR A 66 11.38 -30.85 42.04
N ILE A 67 12.66 -31.12 42.30
CA ILE A 67 13.17 -32.49 42.42
C ILE A 67 12.56 -33.20 43.64
N ARG A 68 12.41 -32.50 44.77
CA ARG A 68 11.76 -33.04 45.97
C ARG A 68 10.26 -33.28 45.75
N ASP A 69 9.59 -32.40 45.03
CA ASP A 69 8.15 -32.49 44.78
C ASP A 69 7.82 -33.64 43.82
N VAL A 70 8.60 -33.77 42.74
CA VAL A 70 8.40 -34.82 41.73
C VAL A 70 8.87 -36.19 42.22
N SER A 71 9.85 -36.20 43.11
CA SER A 71 10.47 -37.41 43.63
C SER A 71 10.68 -37.31 45.15
N PRO A 72 9.59 -37.37 45.94
CA PRO A 72 9.67 -37.26 47.38
C PRO A 72 10.41 -38.45 48.00
N MET A 73 11.08 -38.17 49.12
CA MET A 73 11.62 -39.23 49.97
C MET A 73 10.49 -39.83 50.81
N PRO A 74 10.54 -41.14 51.14
CA PRO A 74 9.54 -41.74 52.00
C PRO A 74 9.56 -41.08 53.38
N ALA A 75 8.37 -40.75 53.91
CA ALA A 75 8.20 -40.11 55.21
C ALA A 75 8.78 -40.95 56.37
N HIS A 76 8.68 -42.28 56.25
CA HIS A 76 9.30 -43.22 57.18
C HIS A 76 10.17 -44.20 56.40
N ARG A 77 11.43 -44.33 56.81
CA ARG A 77 12.33 -45.38 56.30
C ARG A 77 11.99 -46.69 57.00
N CYS A 78 10.98 -47.39 56.49
CA CYS A 78 10.69 -48.74 56.94
C CYS A 78 11.72 -49.71 56.36
N GLU A 79 12.25 -50.60 57.21
CA GLU A 79 13.02 -51.74 56.75
C GLU A 79 12.13 -52.66 55.90
N ALA A 80 12.66 -53.10 54.77
CA ALA A 80 11.88 -53.93 53.86
C ALA A 80 11.71 -55.34 54.45
N ARG A 81 10.44 -55.72 54.62
CA ARG A 81 10.02 -57.01 55.18
C ARG A 81 10.19 -58.15 54.18
N ASN A 82 10.02 -57.86 52.89
CA ASN A 82 10.11 -58.84 51.80
C ASN A 82 11.18 -58.45 50.76
N GLU A 83 11.71 -59.43 50.02
CA GLU A 83 12.68 -59.19 48.94
C GLU A 83 12.11 -58.27 47.84
N SER A 84 10.84 -58.44 47.50
CA SER A 84 10.15 -57.57 46.55
C SER A 84 10.09 -56.10 47.01
N GLN A 85 9.98 -55.86 48.31
CA GLN A 85 10.02 -54.52 48.90
C GLN A 85 11.46 -53.96 48.85
N ARG A 86 12.48 -54.78 49.15
CA ARG A 86 13.90 -54.38 49.02
C ARG A 86 14.21 -53.94 47.59
N TRP A 87 13.78 -54.73 46.61
CA TRP A 87 13.96 -54.40 45.20
C TRP A 87 13.27 -53.08 44.82
N LYS A 88 12.01 -52.88 45.24
CA LYS A 88 11.26 -51.64 44.98
C LYS A 88 11.93 -50.41 45.59
N LEU A 89 12.44 -50.51 46.81
CA LEU A 89 13.20 -49.43 47.46
C LEU A 89 14.48 -49.10 46.68
N GLY A 90 15.26 -50.12 46.31
CA GLY A 90 16.47 -49.94 45.51
C GLY A 90 16.20 -49.35 44.13
N LEU A 91 15.11 -49.77 43.48
CA LEU A 91 14.68 -49.22 42.19
C LEU A 91 14.23 -47.77 42.32
N ALA A 92 13.49 -47.42 43.38
CA ALA A 92 13.11 -46.05 43.67
C ALA A 92 14.36 -45.18 43.84
N ASP A 93 15.33 -45.59 44.67
CA ASP A 93 16.58 -44.85 44.87
C ASP A 93 17.35 -44.63 43.57
N ARG A 94 17.46 -45.66 42.71
CA ARG A 94 18.10 -45.52 41.39
C ARG A 94 17.36 -44.52 40.51
N ARG A 95 16.03 -44.54 40.47
CA ARG A 95 15.22 -43.59 39.69
C ARG A 95 15.40 -42.15 40.18
N ARG A 96 15.42 -41.91 41.51
CA ARG A 96 15.66 -40.57 42.07
C ARG A 96 17.03 -40.03 41.68
N ARG A 97 18.08 -40.84 41.86
CA ARG A 97 19.46 -40.49 41.50
C ARG A 97 19.59 -40.20 40.01
N ASN A 98 19.00 -41.05 39.16
CA ASN A 98 19.04 -40.88 37.70
C ASN A 98 18.27 -39.63 37.25
N LEU A 99 17.13 -39.33 37.87
CA LEU A 99 16.35 -38.12 37.56
C LEU A 99 17.14 -36.86 37.91
N GLU A 100 17.66 -36.78 39.13
CA GLU A 100 18.45 -35.64 39.61
C GLU A 100 19.71 -35.44 38.75
N HIS A 101 20.48 -36.50 38.54
CA HIS A 101 21.69 -36.44 37.72
C HIS A 101 21.37 -36.12 36.26
N GLY A 102 20.34 -36.76 35.68
CA GLY A 102 19.94 -36.56 34.29
C GLY A 102 19.50 -35.13 34.01
N LEU A 103 18.66 -34.55 34.87
CA LEU A 103 18.21 -33.17 34.71
C LEU A 103 19.37 -32.18 34.82
N ARG A 104 20.27 -32.37 35.80
CA ARG A 104 21.47 -31.52 35.95
C ARG A 104 22.41 -31.62 34.74
N ALA A 105 22.70 -32.82 34.26
CA ALA A 105 23.60 -33.04 33.13
C ALA A 105 23.03 -32.47 31.82
N LEU A 106 21.74 -32.68 31.57
CA LEU A 106 21.06 -32.14 30.38
C LEU A 106 21.01 -30.61 30.41
N TRP A 107 20.78 -30.02 31.58
CA TRP A 107 20.82 -28.57 31.73
C TRP A 107 22.22 -28.02 31.46
N ALA A 108 23.26 -28.61 32.06
CA ALA A 108 24.64 -28.19 31.82
C ALA A 108 25.03 -28.25 30.34
N ARG A 109 24.61 -29.32 29.63
CA ARG A 109 24.81 -29.46 28.19
C ARG A 109 24.09 -28.36 27.40
N ARG A 110 22.85 -28.03 27.77
CA ARG A 110 22.09 -26.96 27.15
C ARG A 110 22.78 -25.61 27.36
N THR A 111 23.10 -25.26 28.61
CA THR A 111 23.69 -23.97 28.94
C THR A 111 25.02 -23.74 28.22
N GLU A 112 25.84 -24.78 28.09
CA GLU A 112 27.10 -24.68 27.35
C GLU A 112 26.85 -24.49 25.85
N SER A 113 25.91 -25.25 25.28
CA SER A 113 25.54 -25.12 23.86
C SER A 113 24.97 -23.72 23.56
N ASP A 114 24.10 -23.21 24.43
CA ASP A 114 23.50 -21.88 24.30
C ASP A 114 24.55 -20.77 24.47
N ARG A 115 25.51 -20.95 25.40
CA ARG A 115 26.64 -20.03 25.58
C ARG A 115 27.50 -19.95 24.32
N LEU A 116 27.93 -21.09 23.79
CA LEU A 116 28.76 -21.14 22.58
C LEU A 116 28.03 -20.53 21.38
N ARG A 117 26.74 -20.84 21.21
CA ARG A 117 25.92 -20.23 20.16
C ARG A 117 25.84 -18.72 20.32
N LYS A 118 25.56 -18.22 21.52
CA LYS A 118 25.46 -16.78 21.78
C LYS A 118 26.78 -16.06 21.47
N LEU A 119 27.91 -16.63 21.87
CA LEU A 119 29.24 -16.06 21.58
C LEU A 119 29.53 -15.99 20.07
N GLN A 120 29.18 -17.04 19.32
CA GLN A 120 29.32 -17.04 17.87
C GLN A 120 28.44 -15.98 17.23
N VAL A 121 27.15 -15.96 17.58
CA VAL A 121 26.17 -15.00 17.02
C VAL A 121 26.56 -13.56 17.35
N SER A 122 26.98 -13.27 18.57
CA SER A 122 27.40 -11.92 18.96
C SER A 122 28.63 -11.47 18.19
N SER A 123 29.65 -12.34 18.06
CA SER A 123 30.86 -12.06 17.31
C SER A 123 30.56 -11.78 15.83
N THR A 124 29.76 -12.63 15.18
CA THR A 124 29.35 -12.41 13.78
C THR A 124 28.54 -11.11 13.62
N MET A 125 27.61 -10.84 14.53
CA MET A 125 26.82 -9.61 14.50
C MET A 125 27.71 -8.36 14.65
N GLU A 126 28.68 -8.39 15.56
CA GLU A 126 29.64 -7.29 15.75
C GLU A 126 30.53 -7.09 14.53
N GLN A 127 31.00 -8.17 13.90
CA GLN A 127 31.77 -8.11 12.66
C GLN A 127 30.95 -7.47 11.53
N HIS A 128 29.69 -7.89 11.36
CA HIS A 128 28.81 -7.34 10.34
C HIS A 128 28.51 -5.86 10.60
N LYS A 129 28.24 -5.49 11.85
CA LYS A 129 28.04 -4.08 12.24
C LYS A 129 29.28 -3.24 11.97
N ARG A 130 30.47 -3.75 12.31
CA ARG A 130 31.74 -3.07 12.05
C ARG A 130 31.98 -2.91 10.55
N ALA A 131 31.72 -3.94 9.74
CA ALA A 131 31.88 -3.87 8.29
C ALA A 131 30.89 -2.89 7.65
N ALA A 132 29.64 -2.86 8.11
CA ALA A 132 28.62 -1.94 7.60
C ALA A 132 28.89 -0.48 7.98
N ALA A 133 29.47 -0.23 9.15
CA ALA A 133 29.85 1.11 9.60
C ALA A 133 31.27 1.53 9.16
N ALA A 134 32.01 0.64 8.50
CA ALA A 134 33.36 0.96 8.04
C ALA A 134 33.28 2.05 6.96
N PRO A 135 34.15 3.06 7.01
CA PRO A 135 34.20 4.06 5.96
C PRO A 135 34.65 3.42 4.64
N GLU A 136 34.29 4.07 3.54
CA GLU A 136 34.84 3.74 2.22
C GLU A 136 36.37 3.79 2.24
N ARG A 137 36.99 2.98 1.37
CA ARG A 137 38.45 2.99 1.21
C ARG A 137 38.89 4.34 0.63
N GLU A 138 40.04 4.85 1.07
CA GLU A 138 40.54 6.16 0.64
C GLU A 138 40.78 6.22 -0.88
N ASP A 139 41.31 5.14 -1.46
CA ASP A 139 41.54 5.00 -2.90
C ASP A 139 40.24 5.18 -3.70
N ASP A 140 39.14 4.55 -3.25
CA ASP A 140 37.83 4.65 -3.90
C ASP A 140 37.25 6.07 -3.75
N ARG A 141 37.41 6.68 -2.57
CA ARG A 141 36.95 8.05 -2.29
C ARG A 141 37.63 9.09 -3.20
N LEU A 142 38.91 8.88 -3.54
CA LEU A 142 39.69 9.81 -4.36
C LEU A 142 39.53 9.56 -5.87
N THR A 143 39.25 8.33 -6.27
CA THR A 143 39.11 7.95 -7.70
C THR A 143 37.68 8.03 -8.21
N ARG A 144 36.67 8.04 -7.32
CA ARG A 144 35.26 8.23 -7.72
C ARG A 144 35.04 9.59 -8.37
N THR A 145 34.10 9.64 -9.31
CA THR A 145 33.64 10.89 -9.91
C THR A 145 32.88 11.75 -8.90
N THR A 146 32.84 13.06 -9.13
CA THR A 146 32.12 14.01 -8.28
C THR A 146 30.64 14.03 -8.63
N ILE A 147 29.78 14.02 -7.61
CA ILE A 147 28.33 14.24 -7.72
C ILE A 147 28.00 15.47 -6.89
N LEU A 148 27.20 16.38 -7.45
CA LEU A 148 26.76 17.58 -6.73
C LEU A 148 25.85 17.20 -5.56
N GLU A 149 26.07 17.79 -4.39
CA GLU A 149 25.27 17.52 -3.18
C GLU A 149 23.77 17.83 -3.38
N GLN A 150 23.46 18.83 -4.20
CA GLN A 150 22.09 19.19 -4.57
C GLN A 150 21.35 18.07 -5.33
N LEU A 151 22.07 17.19 -6.04
CA LEU A 151 21.49 16.02 -6.70
C LEU A 151 21.28 14.85 -5.73
N MET A 152 22.02 14.82 -4.61
CA MET A 152 21.87 13.81 -3.57
C MET A 152 20.71 14.13 -2.62
N ASP A 153 20.33 15.40 -2.49
CA ASP A 153 19.13 15.79 -1.75
C ASP A 153 17.86 15.41 -2.52
N THR A 154 17.40 14.18 -2.28
CA THR A 154 16.16 13.64 -2.84
C THR A 154 14.92 14.08 -2.06
N LYS A 155 15.10 14.87 -0.99
CA LYS A 155 13.99 15.31 -0.16
C LYS A 155 13.23 16.44 -0.85
N VAL A 156 11.91 16.27 -0.96
CA VAL A 156 11.03 17.34 -1.41
C VAL A 156 10.75 18.26 -0.23
N HIS A 157 11.27 19.49 -0.29
CA HIS A 157 11.01 20.51 0.72
C HIS A 157 9.66 21.20 0.45
N PRO A 158 8.92 21.61 1.50
CA PRO A 158 7.69 22.36 1.31
C PRO A 158 7.96 23.73 0.68
N ASP A 159 7.09 24.14 -0.25
CA ASP A 159 7.14 25.45 -0.90
C ASP A 159 6.97 26.56 0.17
N PRO A 160 7.92 27.50 0.32
CA PRO A 160 7.81 28.59 1.29
C PRO A 160 6.59 29.48 1.00
N ASP A 161 6.22 29.63 -0.26
CA ASP A 161 5.11 30.48 -0.71
C ASP A 161 3.78 29.73 -0.83
N ARG A 162 3.69 28.53 -0.23
CA ARG A 162 2.47 27.71 -0.29
C ARG A 162 1.23 28.47 0.14
N LEU A 163 1.31 29.25 1.22
CA LEU A 163 0.15 29.95 1.78
C LEU A 163 -0.33 31.08 0.87
N SER A 164 0.60 31.85 0.27
CA SER A 164 0.25 32.93 -0.65
C SER A 164 -0.35 32.39 -1.94
N ARG A 165 0.18 31.27 -2.46
CA ARG A 165 -0.38 30.57 -3.64
C ARG A 165 -1.78 30.03 -3.37
N VAL A 166 -2.04 29.46 -2.19
CA VAL A 166 -3.36 28.96 -1.81
C VAL A 166 -4.37 30.10 -1.72
N ALA A 167 -3.99 31.24 -1.12
CA ALA A 167 -4.85 32.42 -1.04
C ALA A 167 -5.23 32.93 -2.43
N ARG A 168 -4.25 33.11 -3.33
CA ARG A 168 -4.49 33.53 -4.72
C ARG A 168 -5.40 32.56 -5.47
N SER A 169 -5.12 31.25 -5.35
CA SER A 169 -5.94 30.23 -6.01
C SER A 169 -7.39 30.22 -5.51
N ARG A 170 -7.61 30.53 -4.23
CA ARG A 170 -8.96 30.65 -3.66
C ARG A 170 -9.72 31.84 -4.24
N GLU A 171 -9.07 32.99 -4.40
CA GLU A 171 -9.66 34.18 -5.01
C GLU A 171 -10.06 33.92 -6.46
N GLU A 172 -9.18 33.28 -7.24
CA GLU A 172 -9.48 32.89 -8.63
C GLU A 172 -10.66 31.91 -8.72
N LEU A 173 -10.73 30.95 -7.79
CA LEU A 173 -11.84 30.01 -7.73
C LEU A 173 -13.16 30.72 -7.42
N LEU A 174 -13.17 31.63 -6.45
CA LEU A 174 -14.35 32.41 -6.08
C LEU A 174 -14.84 33.28 -7.24
N ALA A 175 -13.93 33.91 -7.99
CA ALA A 175 -14.28 34.69 -9.19
C ALA A 175 -14.89 33.82 -10.30
N ARG A 176 -14.41 32.58 -10.48
CA ARG A 176 -15.00 31.64 -11.44
C ARG A 176 -16.38 31.17 -10.99
N GLU A 177 -16.57 30.95 -9.69
CA GLU A 177 -17.87 30.57 -9.12
C GLU A 177 -18.89 31.70 -9.20
N SER A 178 -18.48 32.96 -8.97
CA SER A 178 -19.35 34.12 -9.14
C SER A 178 -19.79 34.27 -10.60
N ALA A 179 -18.86 34.17 -11.56
CA ALA A 179 -19.20 34.21 -12.98
C ALA A 179 -20.20 33.11 -13.38
N LYS A 180 -20.00 31.87 -12.91
CA LYS A 180 -20.97 30.77 -13.14
C LYS A 180 -22.34 31.05 -12.51
N ARG A 181 -22.37 31.69 -11.34
CA ARG A 181 -23.61 32.08 -10.68
C ARG A 181 -24.33 33.16 -11.50
N GLU A 182 -23.61 34.16 -11.99
CA GLU A 182 -24.15 35.22 -12.84
C GLU A 182 -24.72 34.65 -14.15
N CYS A 183 -24.02 33.75 -14.83
CA CYS A 183 -24.56 33.08 -16.02
C CYS A 183 -25.87 32.31 -15.73
N ARG A 184 -25.97 31.65 -14.58
CA ARG A 184 -27.21 30.95 -14.18
C ARG A 184 -28.34 31.93 -13.90
N LEU A 185 -28.04 33.05 -13.24
CA LEU A 185 -29.03 34.10 -13.00
C LEU A 185 -29.52 34.69 -14.32
N TYR A 186 -28.63 34.96 -15.27
CA TYR A 186 -29.00 35.44 -16.61
C TYR A 186 -29.91 34.45 -17.36
N ALA A 187 -29.61 33.15 -17.30
CA ALA A 187 -30.47 32.14 -17.92
C ALA A 187 -31.86 32.07 -17.24
N LEU A 188 -31.93 32.26 -15.92
CA LEU A 188 -33.21 32.31 -15.20
C LEU A 188 -34.02 33.57 -15.53
N THR A 189 -33.38 34.73 -15.69
CA THR A 189 -34.08 35.95 -16.08
C THR A 189 -34.62 35.86 -17.51
N GLU A 190 -33.86 35.24 -18.43
CA GLU A 190 -34.34 34.94 -19.78
C GLU A 190 -35.57 34.03 -19.74
N LEU A 191 -35.54 32.96 -18.93
CA LEU A 191 -36.70 32.07 -18.75
C LEU A 191 -37.91 32.84 -18.18
N TYR A 192 -37.69 33.71 -17.19
CA TYR A 192 -38.77 34.48 -16.55
C TYR A 192 -39.49 35.41 -17.54
N ILE A 193 -38.74 36.07 -18.43
CA ILE A 193 -39.35 36.95 -19.44
C ILE A 193 -40.09 36.13 -20.50
N ASN A 194 -39.51 35.01 -20.92
CA ASN A 194 -40.17 34.12 -21.88
C ASN A 194 -41.39 33.40 -21.30
N ALA A 195 -41.50 33.32 -19.96
CA ALA A 195 -42.62 32.67 -19.28
C ALA A 195 -43.97 33.36 -19.52
N SER A 196 -44.01 34.61 -20.01
CA SER A 196 -45.27 35.24 -20.45
C SER A 196 -45.93 34.50 -21.60
N ASN A 197 -45.16 33.76 -22.40
CA ASN A 197 -45.67 33.00 -23.54
C ASN A 197 -45.98 31.54 -23.17
N PHE A 198 -45.80 31.15 -21.91
CA PHE A 198 -46.10 29.79 -21.47
C PHE A 198 -47.59 29.68 -21.12
N ILE A 199 -48.21 28.64 -21.63
CA ILE A 199 -49.57 28.25 -21.26
C ILE A 199 -49.47 27.44 -19.97
N ILE A 200 -49.96 27.99 -18.86
CA ILE A 200 -49.85 27.36 -17.53
C ILE A 200 -51.21 26.82 -17.08
N THR A 201 -52.29 27.52 -17.42
CA THR A 201 -53.66 27.16 -17.01
C THR A 201 -54.45 26.52 -18.16
N GLU A 202 -55.42 25.66 -17.82
CA GLU A 202 -56.31 25.03 -18.82
C GLU A 202 -57.12 26.08 -19.61
N LYS A 203 -57.45 27.21 -18.98
CA LYS A 203 -58.18 28.30 -19.64
C LYS A 203 -57.36 28.98 -20.73
N GLU A 204 -56.10 29.31 -20.43
CA GLU A 204 -55.17 29.86 -21.43
C GLU A 204 -54.97 28.87 -22.58
N LEU A 205 -54.99 27.56 -22.31
CA LEU A 205 -54.91 26.55 -23.35
C LEU A 205 -56.14 26.55 -24.25
N ASP A 206 -57.34 26.55 -23.68
CA ASP A 206 -58.59 26.57 -24.44
C ASP A 206 -58.70 27.84 -25.29
N ASP A 207 -58.32 29.00 -24.73
CA ASP A 207 -58.31 30.29 -25.41
C ASP A 207 -57.32 30.29 -26.61
N GLU A 208 -56.10 29.79 -26.42
CA GLU A 208 -55.10 29.67 -27.48
C GLU A 208 -55.49 28.62 -28.55
N VAL A 209 -56.13 27.52 -28.15
CA VAL A 209 -56.64 26.52 -29.09
C VAL A 209 -57.76 27.12 -29.93
N GLU A 210 -58.73 27.80 -29.32
CA GLU A 210 -59.80 28.46 -30.06
C GLU A 210 -59.24 29.57 -30.98
N TYR A 211 -58.18 30.26 -30.56
CA TYR A 211 -57.54 31.28 -31.39
C TYR A 211 -56.81 30.67 -32.61
N LEU A 212 -55.95 29.68 -32.38
CA LEU A 212 -55.09 29.09 -33.43
C LEU A 212 -55.84 28.14 -34.37
N PHE A 213 -56.86 27.42 -33.88
CA PHE A 213 -57.61 26.42 -34.65
C PHE A 213 -58.93 26.92 -35.24
N ARG A 214 -59.13 28.24 -35.35
CA ARG A 214 -60.23 28.81 -36.14
C ARG A 214 -60.13 28.39 -37.62
N GLU A 215 -61.26 28.01 -38.21
CA GLU A 215 -61.32 27.60 -39.64
C GLU A 215 -60.78 28.70 -40.58
N ASP A 216 -60.98 29.97 -40.21
CA ASP A 216 -60.52 31.13 -40.98
C ASP A 216 -59.14 31.66 -40.54
N TYR A 217 -58.43 31.03 -39.61
CA TYR A 217 -57.19 31.55 -39.01
C TYR A 217 -56.15 31.95 -40.06
N PHE A 218 -55.85 31.04 -40.99
CA PHE A 218 -54.85 31.28 -42.03
C PHE A 218 -55.30 32.32 -43.07
N GLN A 219 -56.61 32.45 -43.31
CA GLN A 219 -57.17 33.44 -44.23
C GLN A 219 -57.09 34.84 -43.62
N VAL A 220 -57.48 35.00 -42.35
CA VAL A 220 -57.43 36.27 -41.62
C VAL A 220 -55.99 36.77 -41.46
N GLN A 221 -55.06 35.87 -41.10
CA GLN A 221 -53.64 36.22 -40.97
C GLN A 221 -53.00 36.57 -42.32
N GLY A 222 -53.33 35.83 -43.39
CA GLY A 222 -52.85 36.13 -44.74
C GLY A 222 -53.32 37.49 -45.25
N HIS A 223 -54.56 37.89 -44.92
CA HIS A 223 -55.08 39.22 -45.23
C HIS A 223 -54.38 40.34 -44.46
N HIS A 224 -54.07 40.14 -43.17
CA HIS A 224 -53.35 41.12 -42.35
C HIS A 224 -51.91 41.35 -42.84
N GLU A 225 -51.25 40.32 -43.37
CA GLU A 225 -49.89 40.40 -43.91
C GLU A 225 -49.83 40.84 -45.40
N ASN A 226 -50.95 41.33 -45.97
CA ASN A 226 -51.07 41.76 -47.38
C ASN A 226 -50.62 40.69 -48.40
N ARG A 227 -50.91 39.40 -48.15
CA ARG A 227 -50.57 38.30 -49.06
C ARG A 227 -51.83 37.81 -49.78
N LEU A 228 -51.85 37.89 -51.11
CA LEU A 228 -52.97 37.39 -51.94
C LEU A 228 -52.70 35.96 -52.43
N GLY A 229 -53.49 34.99 -51.94
CA GLY A 229 -53.54 33.60 -52.40
C GLY A 229 -54.42 32.72 -51.50
N MET A 230 -54.90 31.55 -51.99
CA MET A 230 -55.61 30.57 -51.14
C MET A 230 -54.62 29.93 -50.16
N MET A 231 -54.61 30.44 -48.94
CA MET A 231 -53.68 30.07 -47.88
C MET A 231 -54.43 29.24 -46.84
N GLU A 232 -54.73 27.99 -47.15
CA GLU A 232 -55.41 27.07 -46.22
C GLU A 232 -54.42 26.34 -45.28
N ASN A 233 -53.11 26.59 -45.43
CA ASN A 233 -52.08 25.88 -44.68
C ASN A 233 -50.90 26.78 -44.24
N VAL A 234 -50.15 26.28 -43.27
CA VAL A 234 -48.94 26.90 -42.70
C VAL A 234 -47.89 27.22 -43.78
N TRP A 235 -47.81 26.41 -44.83
CA TRP A 235 -46.85 26.57 -45.93
C TRP A 235 -47.24 27.70 -46.87
N GLY A 236 -48.53 27.96 -47.04
CA GLY A 236 -49.06 29.12 -47.74
C GLY A 236 -48.76 30.41 -46.97
N LEU A 237 -48.96 30.39 -45.64
CA LEU A 237 -48.71 31.53 -44.75
C LEU A 237 -47.23 31.84 -44.57
N PHE A 238 -46.45 30.92 -43.99
CA PHE A 238 -45.06 31.16 -43.60
C PHE A 238 -44.02 30.74 -44.66
N GLY A 239 -44.47 30.11 -45.75
CA GLY A 239 -43.59 29.55 -46.77
C GLY A 239 -43.00 28.20 -46.38
N LYS A 240 -42.13 27.66 -47.24
CA LYS A 240 -41.37 26.44 -46.94
C LYS A 240 -40.48 26.67 -45.70
N PRO A 241 -40.33 25.67 -44.82
CA PRO A 241 -39.42 25.76 -43.68
C PRO A 241 -38.00 26.06 -44.17
N PRO A 242 -37.20 26.76 -43.36
CA PRO A 242 -35.87 27.19 -43.77
C PRO A 242 -34.98 25.96 -44.05
N SER A 243 -34.53 25.83 -45.30
CA SER A 243 -33.49 24.88 -45.70
C SER A 243 -32.11 25.45 -45.42
N ILE A 244 -31.08 24.61 -45.31
CA ILE A 244 -29.67 25.01 -45.23
C ILE A 244 -29.32 26.01 -46.36
N ALA A 245 -29.84 25.78 -47.57
CA ALA A 245 -29.62 26.66 -48.71
C ALA A 245 -30.28 28.06 -48.55
N ASN A 246 -31.30 28.19 -47.69
CA ASN A 246 -31.92 29.47 -47.35
C ASN A 246 -31.13 30.17 -46.23
N MET A 247 -30.72 29.43 -45.18
CA MET A 247 -29.89 29.99 -44.09
C MET A 247 -28.57 30.55 -44.62
N LEU A 248 -27.91 29.83 -45.53
CA LEU A 248 -26.67 30.30 -46.16
C LEU A 248 -26.88 31.55 -47.04
N ARG A 249 -28.04 31.67 -47.68
CA ARG A 249 -28.41 32.86 -48.47
C ARG A 249 -28.71 34.05 -47.57
N GLU A 250 -29.37 33.83 -46.43
CA GLU A 250 -29.63 34.84 -45.41
C GLU A 250 -28.32 35.39 -44.81
N ASP A 251 -27.32 34.54 -44.55
CA ASP A 251 -25.98 34.96 -44.11
C ASP A 251 -25.20 35.71 -45.19
N ALA A 252 -25.42 35.37 -46.47
CA ALA A 252 -24.84 36.08 -47.62
C ALA A 252 -25.58 37.40 -47.97
N GLY A 253 -26.48 37.88 -47.11
CA GLY A 253 -27.21 39.15 -47.28
C GLY A 253 -28.38 39.11 -48.27
N ARG A 254 -28.82 37.91 -48.68
CA ARG A 254 -29.96 37.73 -49.62
C ARG A 254 -31.01 36.82 -49.01
N SER A 255 -32.07 37.38 -48.43
CA SER A 255 -33.16 36.59 -47.85
C SER A 255 -33.89 35.76 -48.92
N ALA A 256 -34.12 34.47 -48.66
CA ALA A 256 -34.83 33.56 -49.56
C ALA A 256 -36.34 33.45 -49.28
N LYS A 257 -36.84 34.05 -48.18
CA LYS A 257 -38.27 34.10 -47.88
C LYS A 257 -38.90 35.32 -48.57
N MET A 258 -40.02 35.12 -49.25
CA MET A 258 -40.80 36.22 -49.83
C MET A 258 -41.38 37.15 -48.75
N ALA A 259 -41.67 36.63 -47.55
CA ALA A 259 -42.08 37.40 -46.37
C ALA A 259 -40.99 38.35 -45.83
N ASP A 260 -39.73 37.90 -45.84
CA ASP A 260 -38.59 38.64 -45.30
C ASP A 260 -37.91 39.53 -46.37
N GLN A 261 -38.51 39.71 -47.56
CA GLN A 261 -38.00 40.67 -48.56
C GLN A 261 -38.09 42.12 -48.07
N HIS A 262 -38.96 42.39 -47.08
CA HIS A 262 -39.18 43.71 -46.49
C HIS A 262 -38.63 43.88 -45.06
N ALA A 263 -38.18 42.80 -44.40
CA ALA A 263 -37.49 42.89 -43.12
C ALA A 263 -36.09 43.49 -43.37
N SER A 264 -35.96 44.80 -43.14
CA SER A 264 -34.75 45.56 -43.39
C SER A 264 -33.58 44.97 -42.59
N GLU A 265 -32.36 44.93 -43.16
CA GLU A 265 -31.13 44.63 -42.41
C GLU A 265 -31.02 45.45 -41.11
N TYR A 266 -31.66 46.62 -41.09
CA TYR A 266 -31.84 47.47 -39.93
C TYR A 266 -32.51 46.76 -38.74
N GLU A 267 -33.63 46.05 -38.92
CA GLU A 267 -34.35 45.39 -37.82
C GLU A 267 -33.51 44.26 -37.21
N ARG A 268 -32.80 43.51 -38.06
CA ARG A 268 -31.85 42.48 -37.62
C ARG A 268 -30.70 43.09 -36.82
N SER A 269 -30.18 44.22 -37.29
CA SER A 269 -29.12 44.96 -36.60
C SER A 269 -29.62 45.48 -35.24
N VAL A 270 -30.84 46.02 -35.16
CA VAL A 270 -31.46 46.46 -33.90
C VAL A 270 -31.61 45.29 -32.94
N HIS A 271 -32.09 44.13 -33.39
CA HIS A 271 -32.23 42.96 -32.52
C HIS A 271 -30.87 42.42 -32.04
N ARG A 272 -29.85 42.41 -32.90
CA ARG A 272 -28.47 42.04 -32.51
C ARG A 272 -27.88 43.04 -31.52
N HIS A 273 -28.08 44.33 -31.75
CA HIS A 273 -27.61 45.39 -30.87
C HIS A 273 -28.29 45.30 -29.50
N LYS A 274 -29.62 45.07 -29.48
CA LYS A 274 -30.39 44.77 -28.27
C LYS A 274 -29.80 43.56 -27.54
N ARG A 275 -29.54 42.44 -28.22
CA ARG A 275 -28.95 41.25 -27.59
C ARG A 275 -27.55 41.51 -27.01
N ILE A 276 -26.68 42.19 -27.77
CA ILE A 276 -25.32 42.53 -27.32
C ILE A 276 -25.38 43.43 -26.08
N THR A 277 -26.25 44.42 -26.09
CA THR A 277 -26.41 45.34 -24.95
C THR A 277 -27.00 44.65 -23.73
N GLU A 278 -27.96 43.73 -23.90
CA GLU A 278 -28.48 42.89 -22.82
C GLU A 278 -27.40 41.97 -22.22
N ASP A 279 -26.59 41.31 -23.07
CA ASP A 279 -25.50 40.43 -22.62
C ASP A 279 -24.41 41.21 -21.85
N LEU A 280 -24.12 42.45 -22.28
CA LEU A 280 -23.14 43.33 -21.62
C LEU A 280 -23.66 43.94 -20.31
N THR A 281 -24.94 44.30 -20.26
CA THR A 281 -25.54 44.97 -19.09
C THR A 281 -26.08 43.98 -18.06
N GLY A 282 -26.26 42.70 -18.43
CA GLY A 282 -26.80 41.65 -17.57
C GLY A 282 -28.30 41.78 -17.30
N GLY A 283 -28.97 42.75 -17.94
CA GLY A 283 -30.40 43.02 -17.83
C GLY A 283 -31.09 42.89 -19.18
N LYS A 284 -32.35 42.49 -19.17
CA LYS A 284 -33.18 42.41 -20.37
C LYS A 284 -33.88 43.75 -20.59
N MET A 285 -33.76 44.30 -21.79
CA MET A 285 -34.44 45.55 -22.13
C MET A 285 -35.82 45.20 -22.68
N LEU A 286 -36.88 45.73 -22.05
CA LEU A 286 -38.24 45.60 -22.56
C LEU A 286 -38.39 46.48 -23.80
#